data_AF-A0A5B7X1D0-F1
#
_entry.id   AF-A0A5B7X1D0-F1
#
_cell.length_a   1.000
_cell.length_b   1.000
_cell.length_c   1.000
_cell.angle_alpha   90.00
_cell.angle_beta   90.00
_cell.angle_gamma   90.00
#
_symmetry.space_group_name_H-M   'P 1'
#
loop_
_entity.id
_entity.type
_entity.pdbx_description
1 polymer ?
#
loop_
_entity_poly.entity_id
_entity_poly.type
_entity_poly.pdbx_seq_one_letter_code
_entity_poly.pdbx_strand_id
1 'polypeptide(L)'
;MAMFNWFKKSKLKNDSVNIAIAGVNPHTDNEFLFYDFVATAYPPHLEKWCAAVKKNNIKFKSQYKQAIQEKIKTGKFRNPHCFPEYFDNQFDYIAIDFETANKNRVSACAIGLVFIKDYKIAHKVSFNIKPPITEKFSPFHINLHGICQEDVDHWEHFDELWENELSKYLNDSLIVFHNASMDLSILKNLFKHYNISGFDISYIDTMHLAEKSGQPKKLEDLAAKFEIEIENLHDPVSDAKTCAFIFNELIDIYPGYEKLIRKLNHEEEIQKQRKSQVSTEVKNDNIDIIQEYSISKVEIQNIDISNKGFLFSGELTQDRNDCKEFIISNGGVIKSGVTSKVDFVVIGADYGWAKIQKVHELNSKKNCNIKILSNSDFNLLKEKSAN
;
A
#
# COMPACT_ATOMS: atom_id res chain seq x y z
N MET A 1 28.75 20.10 -1.24
CA MET A 1 29.62 20.27 -0.05
C MET A 1 29.97 18.87 0.43
N ALA A 2 31.25 18.53 0.32
CA ALA A 2 31.96 17.29 0.69
C ALA A 2 31.22 15.92 0.58
N MET A 3 31.57 15.18 -0.48
CA MET A 3 31.40 13.73 -0.56
C MET A 3 32.22 13.05 0.56
N PHE A 4 31.57 12.29 1.43
CA PHE A 4 32.23 11.28 2.26
C PHE A 4 31.77 9.90 1.82
N ASN A 5 32.46 9.39 0.80
CA ASN A 5 32.36 8.01 0.38
C ASN A 5 33.43 7.21 1.15
N TRP A 6 33.09 6.77 2.36
CA TRP A 6 34.03 6.00 3.19
C TRP A 6 33.37 4.90 4.01
N PHE A 7 32.43 4.15 3.45
CA PHE A 7 32.15 2.80 3.93
C PHE A 7 31.75 1.92 2.75
N LYS A 8 32.55 0.88 2.47
CA LYS A 8 31.96 -0.42 2.17
C LYS A 8 31.11 -0.75 3.40
N LYS A 9 29.85 -0.30 3.44
CA LYS A 9 28.89 -0.80 4.41
C LYS A 9 28.84 -2.29 4.18
N SER A 10 29.12 -3.03 5.24
CA SER A 10 29.12 -4.48 5.20
C SER A 10 27.86 -4.94 4.50
N LYS A 11 27.97 -5.80 3.48
CA LYS A 11 26.88 -6.70 3.10
C LYS A 11 26.14 -7.08 4.37
N LEU A 12 24.81 -6.96 4.38
CA LEU A 12 23.97 -7.46 5.47
C LEU A 12 24.39 -8.89 5.73
N LYS A 13 25.33 -9.08 6.68
CA LYS A 13 25.45 -10.35 7.35
C LYS A 13 24.20 -10.35 8.17
N ASN A 14 23.25 -11.18 7.75
CA ASN A 14 22.41 -11.86 8.71
C ASN A 14 23.35 -12.14 9.89
N ASP A 15 23.06 -11.56 11.04
CA ASP A 15 23.86 -11.70 12.25
C ASP A 15 23.70 -13.15 12.78
N SER A 16 23.52 -14.10 11.85
CA SER A 16 23.36 -15.52 11.97
C SER A 16 24.73 -16.10 12.27
N VAL A 17 25.11 -15.93 13.53
CA VAL A 17 25.62 -17.09 14.22
C VAL A 17 24.55 -18.17 14.07
N ASN A 18 24.82 -19.16 13.22
CA ASN A 18 23.84 -20.17 12.84
C ASN A 18 23.63 -21.14 14.02
N ILE A 19 22.81 -20.70 14.97
CA ILE A 19 22.35 -21.50 16.09
C ILE A 19 21.10 -22.21 15.56
N ALA A 20 21.08 -23.54 15.56
CA ALA A 20 19.94 -24.34 15.11
C ALA A 20 18.65 -24.14 15.95
N ILE A 21 18.64 -23.14 16.83
CA ILE A 21 17.57 -22.80 17.76
C ILE A 21 17.29 -21.32 17.57
N ALA A 22 16.05 -21.00 17.20
CA ALA A 22 15.59 -19.63 17.03
C ALA A 22 15.89 -18.79 18.28
N GLY A 23 16.46 -17.60 18.08
CA GLY A 23 16.80 -16.67 19.14
C GLY A 23 17.56 -15.47 18.62
N VAL A 24 17.93 -14.57 19.54
CA VAL A 24 18.70 -13.37 19.23
C VAL A 24 20.15 -13.70 18.89
N ASN A 25 20.81 -12.90 18.06
CA ASN A 25 22.25 -13.03 17.84
C ASN A 25 23.01 -12.82 19.18
N PRO A 26 23.81 -13.80 19.65
CA PRO A 26 24.59 -13.66 20.89
C PRO A 26 25.60 -12.50 20.87
N HIS A 27 26.01 -12.04 19.69
CA HIS A 27 26.93 -10.91 19.52
C HIS A 27 26.22 -9.57 19.32
N THR A 28 24.89 -9.50 19.40
CA THR A 28 24.16 -8.25 19.17
C THR A 28 24.61 -7.15 20.14
N ASP A 29 24.81 -5.95 19.61
CA ASP A 29 25.00 -4.74 20.40
C ASP A 29 23.68 -4.08 20.78
N ASN A 30 22.57 -4.53 20.19
CA ASN A 30 21.22 -4.12 20.57
C ASN A 30 20.80 -4.89 21.84
N GLU A 31 21.10 -4.30 22.99
CA GLU A 31 20.78 -4.89 24.29
C GLU A 31 19.28 -5.00 24.53
N PHE A 32 18.51 -4.04 24.04
CA PHE A 32 17.06 -4.08 24.12
C PHE A 32 16.53 -5.38 23.52
N LEU A 33 16.92 -5.73 22.29
CA LEU A 33 16.52 -6.99 21.65
C LEU A 33 17.00 -8.21 22.43
N PHE A 34 18.22 -8.18 22.96
CA PHE A 34 18.74 -9.31 23.72
C PHE A 34 17.91 -9.55 24.98
N TYR A 35 17.68 -8.50 25.77
CA TYR A 35 16.94 -8.59 27.01
C TYR A 35 15.45 -8.83 26.81
N ASP A 36 14.87 -8.36 25.70
CA ASP A 36 13.50 -8.67 25.30
C ASP A 36 13.33 -10.16 25.00
N PHE A 37 14.29 -10.76 24.27
CA PHE A 37 14.34 -12.20 24.06
C PHE A 37 14.43 -12.97 25.38
N VAL A 38 15.26 -12.53 26.35
CA VAL A 38 15.33 -13.18 27.68
C VAL A 38 14.02 -13.03 28.46
N ALA A 39 13.39 -11.86 28.41
CA ALA A 39 12.16 -11.58 29.16
C ALA A 39 10.99 -12.44 28.68
N THR A 40 10.84 -12.58 27.36
CA THR A 40 9.70 -13.25 26.69
C THR A 40 9.89 -14.76 26.56
N ALA A 41 11.12 -15.25 26.40
CA ALA A 41 11.37 -16.68 26.23
C ALA A 41 11.05 -17.49 27.50
N TYR A 42 10.45 -18.66 27.30
CA TYR A 42 10.26 -19.66 28.36
C TYR A 42 11.62 -20.28 28.77
N PRO A 43 11.92 -20.50 30.08
CA PRO A 43 13.27 -20.84 30.50
C PRO A 43 13.92 -22.08 29.84
N PRO A 44 13.21 -23.21 29.62
CA PRO A 44 13.75 -24.33 28.85
C PRO A 44 14.20 -23.99 27.41
N HIS A 45 13.58 -23.00 26.77
CA HIS A 45 14.04 -22.52 25.47
C HIS A 45 15.40 -21.81 25.60
N LEU A 46 15.56 -20.96 26.62
CA LEU A 46 16.83 -20.28 26.92
C LEU A 46 17.95 -21.25 27.28
N GLU A 47 17.63 -22.33 28.00
CA GLU A 47 18.58 -23.41 28.30
C GLU A 47 19.08 -24.09 27.03
N LYS A 48 18.15 -24.48 26.15
CA LYS A 48 18.49 -25.09 24.85
C LYS A 48 19.30 -24.13 23.99
N TRP A 49 18.89 -22.86 23.88
CA TRP A 49 19.61 -21.82 23.15
C TRP A 49 21.03 -21.65 23.71
N CYS A 50 21.20 -21.54 25.03
CA CYS A 50 22.51 -21.48 25.67
C CYS A 50 23.39 -22.72 25.40
N ALA A 51 22.79 -23.91 25.40
CA ALA A 51 23.50 -25.15 25.09
C ALA A 51 24.00 -25.15 23.64
N ALA A 52 23.18 -24.66 22.70
CA ALA A 52 23.55 -24.54 21.30
C ALA A 52 24.65 -23.47 21.09
N VAL A 53 24.57 -22.33 21.79
CA VAL A 53 25.63 -21.29 21.80
C VAL A 53 26.97 -21.88 22.28
N LYS A 54 26.95 -22.61 23.39
CA LYS A 54 28.14 -23.28 23.93
C LYS A 54 28.69 -24.36 23.00
N LYS A 55 27.82 -25.20 22.42
CA LYS A 55 28.22 -26.29 21.50
C LYS A 55 28.99 -25.77 20.29
N ASN A 56 28.64 -24.57 19.82
CA ASN A 56 29.30 -23.92 18.70
C ASN A 56 30.47 -22.98 19.12
N ASN A 57 30.91 -23.03 20.38
CA ASN A 57 31.99 -22.20 20.94
C ASN A 57 31.77 -20.67 20.78
N ILE A 58 30.51 -20.24 20.77
CA ILE A 58 30.17 -18.83 20.62
C ILE A 58 30.24 -18.15 21.99
N LYS A 59 30.91 -17.00 22.04
CA LYS A 59 30.99 -16.16 23.25
C LYS A 59 29.92 -15.08 23.18
N PHE A 60 29.43 -14.64 24.34
CA PHE A 60 28.53 -13.49 24.43
C PHE A 60 28.78 -12.72 25.72
N LYS A 61 28.30 -11.48 25.79
CA LYS A 61 28.60 -10.52 26.87
C LYS A 61 28.26 -11.11 28.25
N SER A 62 29.04 -10.77 29.27
CA SER A 62 28.84 -11.30 30.63
C SER A 62 27.46 -10.93 31.21
N GLN A 63 27.01 -9.69 30.98
CA GLN A 63 25.67 -9.22 31.38
C GLN A 63 24.53 -10.04 30.77
N TYR A 64 24.64 -10.43 29.51
CA TYR A 64 23.66 -11.28 28.82
C TYR A 64 23.56 -12.66 29.46
N LYS A 65 24.71 -13.23 29.86
CA LYS A 65 24.75 -14.51 30.57
C LYS A 65 24.06 -14.41 31.94
N GLN A 66 24.26 -13.31 32.66
CA GLN A 66 23.63 -13.06 33.95
C GLN A 66 22.10 -12.96 33.82
N ALA A 67 21.61 -12.23 32.81
CA ALA A 67 20.17 -12.10 32.54
C ALA A 67 19.51 -13.46 32.28
N ILE A 68 20.12 -14.31 31.44
CA ILE A 68 19.59 -15.66 31.17
C ILE A 68 19.60 -16.51 32.45
N GLN A 69 20.69 -16.47 33.23
CA GLN A 69 20.78 -17.21 34.49
C GLN A 69 19.72 -16.77 35.50
N GLU A 70 19.43 -15.47 35.58
CA GLU A 70 18.35 -14.93 36.41
C GLU A 70 16.99 -15.49 35.96
N LYS A 71 16.65 -15.38 34.67
CA LYS A 71 15.39 -15.88 34.10
C LYS A 71 15.22 -17.38 34.35
N ILE A 72 16.28 -18.18 34.18
CA ILE A 72 16.24 -19.63 34.43
C ILE A 72 16.02 -19.94 35.90
N LYS A 73 16.70 -19.22 36.81
CA LYS A 73 16.63 -19.48 38.24
C LYS A 73 15.30 -19.04 38.86
N THR A 74 14.76 -17.91 38.45
CA THR A 74 13.59 -17.27 39.10
C THR A 74 12.30 -17.43 38.30
N GLY A 75 12.39 -17.83 37.04
CA GLY A 75 11.29 -17.81 36.07
C GLY A 75 10.95 -16.41 35.53
N LYS A 76 11.61 -15.35 36.04
CA LYS A 76 11.30 -13.95 35.71
C LYS A 76 12.57 -13.19 35.33
N PHE A 77 12.42 -12.29 34.38
CA PHE A 77 13.43 -11.30 34.02
C PHE A 77 12.69 -10.11 33.42
N ARG A 78 13.08 -8.89 33.79
CA ARG A 78 12.51 -7.65 33.25
C ARG A 78 13.57 -6.99 32.38
N ASN A 79 13.19 -6.64 31.15
CA ASN A 79 14.07 -5.85 30.29
C ASN A 79 14.34 -4.49 30.97
N PRO A 80 15.61 -4.11 31.24
CA PRO A 80 15.93 -2.81 31.81
C PRO A 80 15.73 -1.65 30.83
N HIS A 81 15.60 -1.97 29.54
CA HIS A 81 15.40 -1.01 28.46
C HIS A 81 13.93 -0.97 28.06
N CYS A 82 13.42 0.23 27.76
CA CYS A 82 12.09 0.43 27.20
C CYS A 82 12.20 0.75 25.70
N PHE A 83 11.27 0.22 24.92
CA PHE A 83 11.07 0.63 23.54
C PHE A 83 9.94 1.67 23.50
N PRO A 84 10.08 2.74 22.71
CA PRO A 84 11.18 3.04 21.78
C PRO A 84 12.35 3.85 22.39
N GLU A 85 12.33 4.15 23.70
CA GLU A 85 13.26 5.11 24.34
C GLU A 85 14.73 4.68 24.26
N TYR A 86 15.02 3.37 24.26
CA TYR A 86 16.37 2.84 24.07
C TYR A 86 17.03 3.30 22.76
N PHE A 87 16.23 3.62 21.74
CA PHE A 87 16.68 4.12 20.43
C PHE A 87 16.49 5.63 20.28
N ASP A 88 16.35 6.36 21.38
CA ASP A 88 16.07 7.80 21.40
C ASP A 88 14.82 8.18 20.61
N ASN A 89 13.86 7.26 20.47
CA ASN A 89 12.65 7.42 19.64
C ASN A 89 12.94 7.71 18.16
N GLN A 90 14.12 7.35 17.64
CA GLN A 90 14.53 7.66 16.27
C GLN A 90 14.95 6.42 15.49
N PHE A 91 14.39 6.26 14.31
CA PHE A 91 14.68 5.16 13.39
C PHE A 91 15.09 5.72 12.02
N ASP A 92 15.96 5.00 11.31
CA ASP A 92 16.35 5.38 9.94
C ASP A 92 15.13 5.28 9.01
N TYR A 93 14.37 4.19 9.18
CA TYR A 93 13.10 3.94 8.54
C TYR A 93 12.36 2.79 9.23
N ILE A 94 11.09 2.62 8.88
CA ILE A 94 10.25 1.52 9.32
C ILE A 94 9.65 0.86 8.07
N ALA A 95 9.88 -0.43 7.88
CA ALA A 95 9.18 -1.19 6.86
C ALA A 95 7.87 -1.73 7.44
N ILE A 96 6.78 -1.61 6.68
CA ILE A 96 5.47 -2.09 7.10
C ILE A 96 4.78 -2.90 6.00
N ASP A 97 3.89 -3.78 6.42
CA ASP A 97 3.03 -4.58 5.55
C ASP A 97 1.69 -4.86 6.27
N PHE A 98 0.59 -4.85 5.52
CA PHE A 98 -0.77 -5.07 6.03
C PHE A 98 -1.36 -6.38 5.51
N GLU A 99 -2.10 -7.07 6.38
CA GLU A 99 -3.03 -8.12 5.99
C GLU A 99 -4.47 -7.63 6.06
N THR A 100 -5.32 -8.14 5.15
CA THR A 100 -6.73 -7.75 5.06
C THR A 100 -7.65 -8.97 5.10
N ALA A 101 -8.73 -8.89 5.88
CA ALA A 101 -9.71 -9.96 6.00
C ALA A 101 -10.46 -10.25 4.68
N ASN A 102 -10.60 -9.25 3.81
CA ASN A 102 -11.22 -9.36 2.50
C ASN A 102 -10.73 -8.26 1.52
N LYS A 103 -11.33 -8.19 0.33
CA LYS A 103 -10.93 -7.22 -0.73
C LYS A 103 -11.17 -5.75 -0.36
N ASN A 104 -12.01 -5.48 0.64
CA ASN A 104 -12.29 -4.14 1.14
C ASN A 104 -11.13 -3.66 2.00
N ARG A 105 -10.65 -2.45 1.72
CA ARG A 105 -9.42 -1.91 2.32
C ARG A 105 -9.59 -1.48 3.78
N VAL A 106 -10.83 -1.26 4.23
CA VAL A 106 -11.12 -1.05 5.66
C VAL A 106 -11.08 -2.37 6.46
N SER A 107 -10.95 -3.52 5.81
CA SER A 107 -10.92 -4.83 6.47
C SER A 107 -9.54 -5.26 6.96
N ALA A 108 -8.59 -4.32 7.07
CA ALA A 108 -7.26 -4.59 7.62
C ALA A 108 -7.37 -5.30 8.97
N CYS A 109 -6.70 -6.45 9.10
CA CYS A 109 -6.78 -7.31 10.27
C CYS A 109 -5.43 -7.54 10.96
N ALA A 110 -4.32 -7.19 10.31
CA ALA A 110 -3.02 -7.10 10.97
C ALA A 110 -2.10 -6.09 10.25
N ILE A 111 -1.11 -5.60 10.99
CA ILE A 111 -0.01 -4.79 10.48
C ILE A 111 1.31 -5.24 11.12
N GLY A 112 2.32 -5.46 10.29
CA GLY A 112 3.67 -5.79 10.71
C GLY A 112 4.57 -4.58 10.57
N LEU A 113 5.43 -4.37 11.56
CA LEU A 113 6.40 -3.27 11.57
C LEU A 113 7.79 -3.81 11.86
N VAL A 114 8.75 -3.37 11.04
CA VAL A 114 10.18 -3.64 11.24
C VAL A 114 10.93 -2.32 11.32
N PHE A 115 11.37 -2.00 12.52
CA PHE A 115 12.10 -0.78 12.84
C PHE A 115 13.58 -0.97 12.52
N ILE A 116 14.15 -0.06 11.73
CA ILE A 116 15.55 -0.10 11.33
C ILE A 116 16.31 1.07 11.93
N LYS A 117 17.45 0.77 12.56
CA LYS A 117 18.39 1.75 13.13
C LYS A 117 19.81 1.33 12.80
N ASP A 118 20.61 2.27 12.33
CA ASP A 118 21.98 2.03 11.84
C ASP A 118 22.02 0.89 10.81
N TYR A 119 21.04 0.85 9.90
CA TYR A 119 20.86 -0.20 8.88
C TYR A 119 20.71 -1.63 9.44
N LYS A 120 20.37 -1.77 10.72
CA LYS A 120 20.10 -3.06 11.38
C LYS A 120 18.69 -3.07 11.97
N ILE A 121 18.16 -4.27 12.19
CA ILE A 121 16.87 -4.42 12.85
C ILE A 121 16.98 -3.96 14.30
N ALA A 122 16.25 -2.91 14.64
CA ALA A 122 16.12 -2.37 15.99
C ALA A 122 15.05 -3.14 16.77
N HIS A 123 13.88 -3.35 16.15
CA HIS A 123 12.75 -4.08 16.72
C HIS A 123 11.82 -4.58 15.61
N LYS A 124 11.00 -5.58 15.93
CA LYS A 124 9.91 -6.05 15.06
C LYS A 124 8.68 -6.32 15.92
N VAL A 125 7.52 -5.95 15.42
CA VAL A 125 6.24 -6.17 16.11
C VAL A 125 5.13 -6.36 15.08
N SER A 126 4.13 -7.17 15.45
CA SER A 126 2.87 -7.27 14.72
C SER A 126 1.75 -6.78 15.63
N PHE A 127 0.79 -6.05 15.07
CA PHE A 127 -0.46 -5.72 15.74
C PHE A 127 -1.62 -6.34 14.98
N ASN A 128 -2.48 -7.05 15.71
CA ASN A 128 -3.78 -7.44 15.20
C ASN A 128 -4.71 -6.22 15.26
N ILE A 129 -5.59 -6.13 14.25
CA ILE A 129 -6.56 -5.05 14.11
C ILE A 129 -7.93 -5.71 14.05
N LYS A 130 -8.87 -5.23 14.85
CA LYS A 130 -10.27 -5.63 14.74
C LYS A 130 -10.94 -4.85 13.61
N PRO A 131 -11.32 -5.50 12.49
CA PRO A 131 -12.01 -4.81 11.41
C PRO A 131 -13.40 -4.32 11.84
N PRO A 132 -14.01 -3.37 11.12
CA PRO A 132 -15.41 -2.99 11.33
C PRO A 132 -16.32 -4.22 11.24
N ILE A 133 -17.35 -4.30 12.09
CA ILE A 133 -18.26 -5.47 12.17
C ILE A 133 -18.99 -5.78 10.85
N THR A 134 -19.03 -4.84 9.92
CA THR A 134 -19.59 -5.02 8.57
C THR A 134 -18.69 -5.85 7.67
N GLU A 135 -17.41 -5.97 7.99
CA GLU A 135 -16.42 -6.70 7.21
C GLU A 135 -16.43 -8.18 7.56
N LYS A 136 -16.53 -9.03 6.53
CA LYS A 136 -16.49 -10.48 6.67
C LYS A 136 -15.11 -11.00 6.29
N PHE A 137 -14.60 -11.97 7.04
CA PHE A 137 -13.38 -12.68 6.68
C PHE A 137 -13.67 -13.62 5.51
N SER A 138 -12.92 -13.47 4.43
CA SER A 138 -13.05 -14.35 3.27
C SER A 138 -12.17 -15.59 3.44
N PRO A 139 -12.64 -16.80 3.07
CA PRO A 139 -11.82 -18.01 3.13
C PRO A 139 -10.52 -17.92 2.35
N PHE A 140 -10.49 -17.15 1.25
CA PHE A 140 -9.28 -16.93 0.45
C PHE A 140 -8.19 -16.19 1.24
N HIS A 141 -8.54 -15.12 1.95
CA HIS A 141 -7.58 -14.33 2.73
C HIS A 141 -7.15 -15.09 3.99
N ILE A 142 -8.09 -15.76 4.68
CA ILE A 142 -7.74 -16.65 5.80
C ILE A 142 -6.74 -17.73 5.35
N ASN A 143 -6.93 -18.34 4.19
CA ASN A 143 -5.99 -19.34 3.66
C ASN A 143 -4.62 -18.74 3.30
N LEU A 144 -4.53 -17.43 3.08
CA LEU A 144 -3.30 -16.73 2.73
C LEU A 144 -2.42 -16.52 3.97
N HIS A 145 -2.96 -15.85 5.00
CA HIS A 145 -2.21 -15.38 6.17
C HIS A 145 -2.59 -16.11 7.48
N GLY A 146 -3.66 -16.90 7.49
CA GLY A 146 -4.08 -17.72 8.64
C GLY A 146 -4.89 -17.01 9.73
N ILE A 147 -5.18 -15.71 9.58
CA ILE A 147 -5.89 -14.90 10.60
C ILE A 147 -7.40 -15.00 10.36
N CYS A 148 -8.14 -15.43 11.37
CA CYS A 148 -9.60 -15.47 11.36
C CYS A 148 -10.21 -14.41 12.29
N GLN A 149 -11.54 -14.30 12.28
CA GLN A 149 -12.25 -13.28 13.05
C GLN A 149 -12.04 -13.46 14.57
N GLU A 150 -12.05 -14.71 15.03
CA GLU A 150 -11.88 -15.06 16.44
C GLU A 150 -10.50 -14.62 16.99
N ASP A 151 -9.47 -14.57 16.13
CA ASP A 151 -8.13 -14.11 16.49
C ASP A 151 -8.09 -12.61 16.78
N VAL A 152 -8.97 -11.84 16.15
CA VAL A 152 -8.95 -10.36 16.17
C VAL A 152 -10.08 -9.72 16.97
N ASP A 153 -11.13 -10.47 17.33
CA ASP A 153 -12.37 -9.94 17.93
C ASP A 153 -12.17 -9.19 19.27
N HIS A 154 -11.06 -9.46 19.94
CA HIS A 154 -10.67 -8.89 21.24
C HIS A 154 -9.57 -7.81 21.14
N TRP A 155 -9.12 -7.49 19.93
CA TRP A 155 -8.13 -6.45 19.69
C TRP A 155 -8.76 -5.10 19.42
N GLU A 156 -7.92 -4.07 19.44
CA GLU A 156 -8.28 -2.69 19.16
C GLU A 156 -8.76 -2.50 17.72
N HIS A 157 -9.65 -1.54 17.53
CA HIS A 157 -9.94 -1.00 16.20
C HIS A 157 -8.75 -0.16 15.70
N PHE A 158 -8.71 0.11 14.39
CA PHE A 158 -7.55 0.78 13.79
C PHE A 158 -7.33 2.22 14.32
N ASP A 159 -8.39 2.94 14.68
CA ASP A 159 -8.30 4.27 15.29
C ASP A 159 -7.63 4.26 16.65
N GLU A 160 -8.01 3.32 17.50
CA GLU A 160 -7.38 3.10 18.80
C GLU A 160 -5.90 2.73 18.63
N LEU A 161 -5.60 1.78 17.74
CA LEU A 161 -4.22 1.37 17.44
C LEU A 161 -3.39 2.53 16.86
N TRP A 162 -4.00 3.36 16.01
CA TRP A 162 -3.34 4.53 15.43
C TRP A 162 -2.97 5.57 16.51
N GLU A 163 -3.92 5.92 17.38
CA GLU A 163 -3.72 6.88 18.45
C GLU A 163 -2.72 6.37 19.49
N ASN A 164 -2.88 5.12 19.92
CA ASN A 164 -2.11 4.54 21.01
C ASN A 164 -0.68 4.16 20.59
N GLU A 165 -0.47 3.70 19.35
CA GLU A 165 0.81 3.13 18.92
C GLU A 165 1.34 3.74 17.62
N LEU A 166 0.62 3.60 16.51
CA LEU A 166 1.22 3.80 15.18
C LEU A 166 1.59 5.26 14.88
N SER A 167 0.78 6.23 15.32
CA SER A 167 0.96 7.64 15.00
C SER A 167 2.30 8.22 15.51
N LYS A 168 2.83 7.67 16.60
CA LYS A 168 4.12 8.04 17.21
C LYS A 168 5.31 7.71 16.32
N TYR A 169 5.16 6.72 15.44
CA TYR A 169 6.24 6.21 14.61
C TYR A 169 6.07 6.61 13.14
N LEU A 170 4.84 6.50 12.63
CA LEU A 170 4.54 6.65 11.21
C LEU A 170 4.61 8.10 10.72
N ASN A 171 4.45 9.08 11.62
CA ASN A 171 4.59 10.50 11.28
C ASN A 171 6.06 10.97 11.32
N ASP A 172 6.90 10.33 12.14
CA ASP A 172 8.26 10.82 12.45
C ASP A 172 9.37 10.02 11.77
N SER A 173 9.04 8.92 11.07
CA SER A 173 10.00 8.05 10.37
C SER A 173 9.69 7.93 8.88
N LEU A 174 10.71 7.60 8.07
CA LEU A 174 10.50 7.16 6.69
C LEU A 174 9.81 5.79 6.69
N ILE A 175 8.67 5.66 6.01
CA ILE A 175 7.94 4.40 5.90
C ILE A 175 8.26 3.72 4.56
N VAL A 176 8.67 2.46 4.64
CA VAL A 176 9.08 1.67 3.49
C VAL A 176 8.03 0.62 3.20
N PHE A 177 7.49 0.66 1.99
CA PHE A 177 6.52 -0.29 1.50
C PHE A 177 7.10 -1.12 0.35
N HIS A 178 6.51 -2.30 0.10
CA HIS A 178 6.69 -3.00 -1.17
C HIS A 178 5.38 -2.97 -1.95
N ASN A 179 5.34 -2.20 -3.04
CA ASN A 179 4.10 -1.83 -3.73
C ASN A 179 3.19 -0.94 -2.86
N ALA A 180 3.69 0.25 -2.55
CA ALA A 180 2.99 1.24 -1.71
C ALA A 180 1.56 1.56 -2.15
N SER A 181 1.19 1.33 -3.42
CA SER A 181 -0.19 1.55 -3.88
C SER A 181 -1.22 0.71 -3.11
N MET A 182 -0.83 -0.47 -2.62
CA MET A 182 -1.67 -1.39 -1.86
C MET A 182 -1.89 -0.87 -0.44
N ASP A 183 -0.81 -0.70 0.32
CA ASP A 183 -0.86 -0.26 1.72
C ASP A 183 -1.37 1.17 1.88
N LEU A 184 -0.99 2.09 0.97
CA LEU A 184 -1.53 3.44 0.99
C LEU A 184 -3.03 3.45 0.70
N SER A 185 -3.53 2.50 -0.11
CA SER A 185 -4.98 2.35 -0.29
C SER A 185 -5.64 1.87 1.00
N ILE A 186 -4.99 1.03 1.80
CA ILE A 186 -5.48 0.60 3.11
C ILE A 186 -5.52 1.79 4.07
N LEU A 187 -4.39 2.46 4.30
CA LEU A 187 -4.26 3.61 5.18
C LEU A 187 -5.28 4.71 4.84
N LYS A 188 -5.41 5.09 3.56
CA LYS A 188 -6.38 6.12 3.15
C LYS A 188 -7.83 5.75 3.43
N ASN A 189 -8.21 4.48 3.23
CA ASN A 189 -9.57 4.03 3.49
C ASN A 189 -9.83 3.96 5.00
N LEU A 190 -8.87 3.48 5.79
CA LEU A 190 -8.95 3.46 7.24
C LEU A 190 -9.03 4.88 7.82
N PHE A 191 -8.13 5.79 7.42
CA PHE A 191 -8.17 7.18 7.86
C PHE A 191 -9.51 7.86 7.55
N LYS A 192 -10.05 7.61 6.35
CA LYS A 192 -11.37 8.12 5.98
C LYS A 192 -12.49 7.49 6.81
N HIS A 193 -12.46 6.17 7.01
CA HIS A 193 -13.50 5.43 7.73
C HIS A 193 -13.60 5.87 9.18
N TYR A 194 -12.45 5.99 9.84
CA TYR A 194 -12.34 6.36 11.25
C TYR A 194 -12.18 7.86 11.49
N ASN A 195 -12.24 8.69 10.44
CA ASN A 195 -12.05 10.14 10.51
C ASN A 195 -10.73 10.55 11.21
N ILE A 196 -9.66 9.81 10.96
CA ILE A 196 -8.32 10.07 11.50
C ILE A 196 -7.72 11.26 10.75
N SER A 197 -7.16 12.18 11.52
CA SER A 197 -6.54 13.41 11.02
C SER A 197 -5.09 13.54 11.51
N GLY A 198 -4.38 14.57 11.03
CA GLY A 198 -3.04 14.90 11.52
C GLY A 198 -1.92 13.96 11.06
N PHE A 199 -2.18 13.05 10.12
CA PHE A 199 -1.15 12.21 9.54
C PHE A 199 -0.27 13.00 8.53
N ASP A 200 1.05 12.84 8.65
CA ASP A 200 2.06 13.35 7.71
C ASP A 200 3.14 12.27 7.52
N ILE A 201 2.85 11.30 6.65
CA ILE A 201 3.69 10.12 6.46
C ILE A 201 4.64 10.36 5.29
N SER A 202 5.94 10.34 5.56
CA SER A 202 6.97 10.26 4.53
C SER A 202 7.18 8.80 4.15
N TYR A 203 7.12 8.46 2.86
CA TYR A 203 7.23 7.07 2.43
C TYR A 203 8.02 6.87 1.15
N ILE A 204 8.49 5.63 0.94
CA ILE A 204 9.12 5.17 -0.28
C ILE A 204 8.64 3.76 -0.66
N ASP A 205 8.57 3.50 -1.97
CA ASP A 205 8.11 2.23 -2.53
C ASP A 205 9.29 1.46 -3.12
N THR A 206 9.63 0.32 -2.51
CA THR A 206 10.71 -0.55 -2.98
C THR A 206 10.44 -1.12 -4.38
N MET A 207 9.18 -1.33 -4.77
CA MET A 207 8.84 -1.77 -6.12
C MET A 207 9.18 -0.70 -7.17
N HIS A 208 8.90 0.57 -6.85
CA HIS A 208 9.27 1.70 -7.71
C HIS A 208 10.79 1.92 -7.73
N LEU A 209 11.46 1.77 -6.58
CA LEU A 209 12.91 1.86 -6.50
C LEU A 209 13.58 0.73 -7.31
N ALA A 210 13.06 -0.49 -7.24
CA ALA A 210 13.52 -1.63 -8.03
C ALA A 210 13.38 -1.36 -9.53
N GLU A 211 12.25 -0.80 -9.97
CA GLU A 211 12.05 -0.37 -11.36
C GLU A 211 13.11 0.65 -11.81
N LYS A 212 13.38 1.68 -11.00
CA LYS A 212 14.41 2.69 -11.29
C LYS A 212 15.83 2.12 -11.30
N SER A 213 16.03 1.03 -10.56
CA SER A 213 17.31 0.33 -10.42
C SER A 213 17.52 -0.78 -11.46
N GLY A 214 16.58 -0.98 -12.39
CA GLY A 214 16.63 -2.07 -13.37
C GLY A 214 16.51 -3.47 -12.75
N GLN A 215 15.87 -3.58 -11.59
CA GLN A 215 15.67 -4.84 -10.85
C GLN A 215 14.26 -5.42 -11.07
N PRO A 216 14.04 -6.71 -10.77
CA PRO A 216 12.71 -7.30 -10.74
C PRO A 216 11.77 -6.53 -9.81
N LYS A 217 10.47 -6.56 -10.07
CA LYS A 217 9.49 -5.78 -9.28
C LYS A 217 8.85 -6.56 -8.14
N LYS A 218 8.75 -7.88 -8.25
CA LYS A 218 8.09 -8.72 -7.24
C LYS A 218 9.00 -8.91 -6.02
N LEU A 219 8.40 -9.00 -4.85
CA LEU A 219 9.09 -9.17 -3.58
C LEU A 219 9.95 -10.44 -3.61
N GLU A 220 9.36 -11.54 -4.05
CA GLU A 220 9.97 -12.87 -4.07
C GLU A 220 11.11 -12.95 -5.08
N ASP A 221 10.96 -12.30 -6.24
CA ASP A 221 12.02 -12.24 -7.26
C ASP A 221 13.22 -11.43 -6.76
N LEU A 222 12.97 -10.33 -6.04
CA LEU A 222 14.01 -9.52 -5.41
C LEU A 222 14.67 -10.25 -4.24
N ALA A 223 13.88 -10.90 -3.39
CA ALA A 223 14.38 -11.69 -2.27
C ALA A 223 15.29 -12.83 -2.75
N ALA A 224 14.84 -13.59 -3.75
CA ALA A 224 15.66 -14.63 -4.38
C ALA A 224 16.94 -14.05 -4.99
N LYS A 225 16.86 -12.90 -5.67
CA LYS A 225 18.01 -12.26 -6.29
C LYS A 225 19.06 -11.79 -5.28
N PHE A 226 18.61 -11.27 -4.14
CA PHE A 226 19.49 -10.75 -3.08
C PHE A 226 19.83 -11.80 -2.01
N GLU A 227 19.45 -13.06 -2.24
CA GLU A 227 19.68 -14.16 -1.29
C GLU A 227 19.06 -13.87 0.10
N ILE A 228 17.90 -13.20 0.10
CA ILE A 228 17.11 -12.90 1.29
C ILE A 228 16.12 -14.05 1.52
N GLU A 229 16.18 -14.64 2.71
CA GLU A 229 15.24 -15.67 3.15
C GLU A 229 13.91 -15.03 3.57
N ILE A 230 12.81 -15.53 2.99
CA ILE A 230 11.44 -15.24 3.43
C ILE A 230 11.05 -16.33 4.43
N GLU A 231 10.84 -15.94 5.69
CA GLU A 231 10.60 -16.89 6.80
C GLU A 231 9.20 -17.51 6.69
N ASN A 232 8.19 -16.67 6.48
CA ASN A 232 6.81 -17.06 6.25
C ASN A 232 6.16 -16.07 5.27
N LEU A 233 5.62 -16.56 4.16
CA LEU A 233 4.97 -15.69 3.19
C LEU A 233 3.57 -15.33 3.69
N HIS A 234 3.14 -14.07 3.51
CA HIS A 234 1.86 -13.57 4.03
C HIS A 234 1.79 -13.58 5.57
N ASP A 235 2.95 -13.45 6.20
CA ASP A 235 3.06 -12.99 7.58
C ASP A 235 3.51 -11.53 7.54
N PRO A 236 2.78 -10.62 8.19
CA PRO A 236 3.02 -9.19 8.00
C PRO A 236 4.40 -8.75 8.52
N VAL A 237 4.98 -9.43 9.52
CA VAL A 237 6.32 -9.11 10.01
C VAL A 237 7.40 -9.69 9.12
N SER A 238 7.22 -10.92 8.61
CA SER A 238 8.12 -11.56 7.66
C SER A 238 8.20 -10.79 6.34
N ASP A 239 7.06 -10.33 5.81
CA ASP A 239 7.01 -9.56 4.56
C ASP A 239 7.57 -8.15 4.77
N ALA A 240 7.23 -7.47 5.88
CA ALA A 240 7.87 -6.20 6.26
C ALA A 240 9.39 -6.33 6.44
N LYS A 241 9.88 -7.43 7.04
CA LYS A 241 11.32 -7.71 7.19
C LYS A 241 11.99 -7.90 5.83
N THR A 242 11.36 -8.66 4.95
CA THR A 242 11.86 -8.89 3.58
C THR A 242 11.93 -7.58 2.82
N CYS A 243 10.87 -6.75 2.91
CA CYS A 243 10.82 -5.39 2.37
C CYS A 243 11.97 -4.51 2.89
N ALA A 244 12.25 -4.54 4.20
CA ALA A 244 13.34 -3.79 4.81
C ALA A 244 14.72 -4.17 4.24
N PHE A 245 14.97 -5.47 4.06
CA PHE A 245 16.24 -5.95 3.50
C PHE A 245 16.37 -5.64 2.01
N ILE A 246 15.30 -5.80 1.24
CA ILE A 246 15.26 -5.39 -0.16
C ILE A 246 15.55 -3.90 -0.30
N PHE A 247 14.97 -3.06 0.56
CA PHE A 247 15.23 -1.63 0.52
C PHE A 247 16.72 -1.32 0.70
N ASN A 248 17.39 -1.94 1.68
CA ASN A 248 18.82 -1.77 1.92
C ASN A 248 19.68 -2.15 0.70
N GLU A 249 19.37 -3.26 0.04
CA GLU A 249 20.09 -3.66 -1.18
C GLU A 249 19.82 -2.69 -2.34
N LEU A 250 18.60 -2.19 -2.46
CA LEU A 250 18.21 -1.27 -3.53
C LEU A 250 18.81 0.14 -3.37
N ILE A 251 18.95 0.67 -2.15
CA ILE A 251 19.55 1.99 -1.94
C ILE A 251 21.06 2.01 -2.25
N ASP A 252 21.74 0.87 -2.12
CA ASP A 252 23.13 0.72 -2.55
C ASP A 252 23.24 0.73 -4.10
N ILE A 253 22.26 0.13 -4.78
CA ILE A 253 22.19 0.12 -6.25
C ILE A 253 21.76 1.48 -6.80
N TYR A 254 20.91 2.20 -6.08
CA TYR A 254 20.36 3.50 -6.49
C TYR A 254 20.57 4.57 -5.40
N PRO A 255 21.77 5.16 -5.30
CA PRO A 255 22.12 6.14 -4.26
C PRO A 255 21.35 7.47 -4.31
N GLY A 256 20.45 7.67 -5.28
CA GLY A 256 19.60 8.86 -5.40
C GLY A 256 18.16 8.61 -4.99
N TYR A 257 17.91 7.60 -4.14
CA TYR A 257 16.59 7.13 -3.74
C TYR A 257 15.79 8.19 -2.99
N GLU A 258 16.45 9.15 -2.33
CA GLU A 258 15.80 10.21 -1.54
C GLU A 258 14.88 11.07 -2.42
N LYS A 259 15.20 11.18 -3.71
CA LYS A 259 14.35 11.88 -4.70
C LYS A 259 13.03 11.15 -5.00
N LEU A 260 12.91 9.88 -4.59
CA LEU A 260 11.73 9.06 -4.76
C LEU A 260 10.84 9.03 -3.51
N ILE A 261 11.28 9.65 -2.40
CA ILE A 261 10.48 9.80 -1.19
C ILE A 261 9.28 10.70 -1.51
N ARG A 262 8.11 10.28 -1.06
CA ARG A 262 6.82 10.95 -1.23
C ARG A 262 6.20 11.21 0.13
N LYS A 263 5.16 12.06 0.15
CA LYS A 263 4.37 12.33 1.35
C LYS A 263 2.91 11.92 1.17
N LEU A 264 2.33 11.41 2.25
CA LEU A 264 0.90 11.27 2.45
C LEU A 264 0.51 12.20 3.61
N ASN A 265 -0.04 13.37 3.26
CA ASN A 265 -0.43 14.40 4.22
C ASN A 265 -1.96 14.55 4.25
N HIS A 266 -2.53 14.62 5.44
CA HIS A 266 -3.95 14.82 5.69
C HIS A 266 -4.56 16.04 4.97
N GLU A 267 -3.90 17.19 5.02
CA GLU A 267 -4.37 18.43 4.38
C GLU A 267 -4.43 18.29 2.86
N GLU A 268 -3.42 17.66 2.25
CA GLU A 268 -3.41 17.40 0.82
C GLU A 268 -4.52 16.44 0.39
N GLU A 269 -4.79 15.40 1.19
CA GLU A 269 -5.89 14.48 0.92
C GLU A 269 -7.25 15.15 1.05
N ILE A 270 -7.46 16.03 2.04
CA ILE A 270 -8.67 16.87 2.13
C ILE A 270 -8.80 17.74 0.87
N GLN A 271 -7.71 18.39 0.43
CA GLN A 271 -7.76 19.23 -0.78
C GLN A 271 -8.09 18.42 -2.04
N LYS A 272 -7.52 17.21 -2.19
CA LYS A 272 -7.85 16.30 -3.30
C LYS A 272 -9.31 15.87 -3.24
N GLN A 273 -9.82 15.55 -2.05
CA GLN A 273 -11.22 15.20 -1.85
C GLN A 273 -12.15 16.37 -2.20
N ARG A 274 -11.85 17.59 -1.73
CA ARG A 274 -12.59 18.81 -2.10
C ARG A 274 -12.58 19.07 -3.61
N LYS A 275 -11.45 18.87 -4.29
CA LYS A 275 -11.36 18.96 -5.76
C LYS A 275 -12.17 17.88 -6.48
N SER A 276 -12.34 16.71 -5.86
CA SER A 276 -13.15 15.61 -6.42
C SER A 276 -14.64 15.74 -6.12
N GLN A 277 -15.02 16.50 -5.09
CA GLN A 277 -16.40 16.81 -4.76
C GLN A 277 -16.91 17.91 -5.70
N VAL A 278 -17.80 17.52 -6.62
CA VAL A 278 -18.39 18.41 -7.61
C VAL A 278 -19.26 19.44 -6.89
N SER A 279 -18.95 20.73 -7.04
CA SER A 279 -19.82 21.79 -6.53
C SER A 279 -21.18 21.75 -7.25
N THR A 280 -22.24 22.25 -6.61
CA THR A 280 -23.57 22.37 -7.23
C THR A 280 -23.50 23.22 -8.51
N GLU A 281 -22.65 24.24 -8.54
CA GLU A 281 -22.38 25.06 -9.73
C GLU A 281 -21.84 24.22 -10.88
N VAL A 282 -20.83 23.37 -10.64
CA VAL A 282 -20.29 22.48 -11.68
C VAL A 282 -21.32 21.45 -12.15
N LYS A 283 -22.25 21.02 -11.29
CA LYS A 283 -23.37 20.16 -11.72
C LYS A 283 -24.28 20.91 -12.69
N ASN A 284 -24.62 22.16 -12.39
CA ASN A 284 -25.46 22.99 -13.25
C ASN A 284 -24.76 23.31 -14.57
N ASP A 285 -23.48 23.72 -14.54
CA ASP A 285 -22.68 23.97 -15.74
C ASP A 285 -22.62 22.73 -16.65
N ASN A 286 -22.49 21.53 -16.08
CA ASN A 286 -22.48 20.30 -16.88
C ASN A 286 -23.85 19.97 -17.49
N ILE A 287 -24.95 20.32 -16.82
CA ILE A 287 -26.29 20.19 -17.42
C ILE A 287 -26.39 21.10 -18.65
N ASP A 288 -25.94 22.35 -18.53
CA ASP A 288 -25.96 23.31 -19.64
C ASP A 288 -25.05 22.85 -20.79
N ILE A 289 -23.84 22.36 -20.50
CA ILE A 289 -22.92 21.80 -21.50
C ILE A 289 -23.51 20.58 -22.19
N ILE A 290 -24.17 19.68 -21.44
CA ILE A 290 -24.83 18.50 -22.01
C ILE A 290 -25.94 18.94 -22.97
N GLN A 291 -26.74 19.93 -22.59
CA GLN A 291 -27.77 20.48 -23.48
C GLN A 291 -27.15 21.13 -24.71
N GLU A 292 -26.10 21.94 -24.57
CA GLU A 292 -25.42 22.63 -25.68
C GLU A 292 -24.87 21.65 -26.73
N TYR A 293 -24.26 20.54 -26.30
CA TYR A 293 -23.65 19.55 -27.19
C TYR A 293 -24.49 18.30 -27.41
N SER A 294 -25.73 18.28 -26.93
CA SER A 294 -26.68 17.20 -27.24
C SER A 294 -27.00 17.17 -28.72
N ILE A 295 -27.31 15.98 -29.21
CA ILE A 295 -27.60 15.73 -30.62
C ILE A 295 -29.11 15.60 -30.82
N SER A 296 -29.65 16.19 -31.88
CA SER A 296 -31.08 16.07 -32.17
C SER A 296 -31.42 14.69 -32.74
N LYS A 297 -32.68 14.27 -32.60
CA LYS A 297 -33.17 13.00 -33.19
C LYS A 297 -32.93 12.90 -34.70
N VAL A 298 -33.06 14.02 -35.41
CA VAL A 298 -32.83 14.09 -36.87
C VAL A 298 -31.35 13.89 -37.19
N GLU A 299 -30.45 14.47 -36.40
CA GLU A 299 -29.01 14.25 -36.57
C GLU A 299 -28.62 12.80 -36.26
N ILE A 300 -29.21 12.19 -35.22
CA ILE A 300 -28.97 10.77 -34.89
C ILE A 300 -29.30 9.86 -36.08
N GLN A 301 -30.43 10.11 -36.75
CA GLN A 301 -30.82 9.37 -37.95
C GLN A 301 -29.81 9.47 -39.09
N ASN A 302 -28.98 10.51 -39.11
CA ASN A 302 -27.97 10.74 -40.14
C ASN A 302 -26.55 10.34 -39.72
N ILE A 303 -26.36 9.80 -38.51
CA ILE A 303 -25.03 9.33 -38.06
C ILE A 303 -24.59 8.12 -38.90
N ASP A 304 -23.42 8.24 -39.52
CA ASP A 304 -22.63 7.11 -39.99
C ASP A 304 -21.60 6.74 -38.90
N ILE A 305 -21.67 5.50 -38.41
CA ILE A 305 -20.79 5.01 -37.33
C ILE A 305 -19.37 4.74 -37.83
N SER A 306 -19.20 4.50 -39.14
CA SER A 306 -17.93 4.08 -39.72
C SER A 306 -16.82 5.11 -39.46
N ASN A 307 -15.69 4.64 -38.93
CA ASN A 307 -14.50 5.42 -38.56
C ASN A 307 -14.72 6.50 -37.48
N LYS A 308 -15.89 6.57 -36.84
CA LYS A 308 -16.19 7.53 -35.78
C LYS A 308 -15.71 7.07 -34.41
N GLY A 309 -15.18 7.99 -33.62
CA GLY A 309 -14.69 7.74 -32.26
C GLY A 309 -15.79 7.85 -31.22
N PHE A 310 -16.04 6.77 -30.46
CA PHE A 310 -17.02 6.73 -29.38
C PHE A 310 -16.36 6.57 -28.02
N LEU A 311 -16.86 7.28 -27.01
CA LEU A 311 -16.48 7.13 -25.61
C LEU A 311 -17.72 6.94 -24.74
N PHE A 312 -17.70 5.96 -23.84
CA PHE A 312 -18.77 5.76 -22.87
C PHE A 312 -18.39 6.30 -21.48
N SER A 313 -19.35 6.90 -20.77
CA SER A 313 -19.16 7.42 -19.41
C SER A 313 -20.42 7.26 -18.57
N GLY A 314 -20.29 6.83 -17.32
CA GLY A 314 -21.44 6.55 -16.44
C GLY A 314 -22.10 5.20 -16.73
N GLU A 315 -23.08 4.83 -15.91
CA GLU A 315 -23.86 3.59 -15.98
C GLU A 315 -24.86 3.62 -17.15
N LEU A 316 -24.71 2.66 -18.07
CA LEU A 316 -25.55 2.54 -19.25
C LEU A 316 -26.78 1.69 -18.95
N THR A 317 -27.87 1.90 -19.67
CA THR A 317 -29.09 1.06 -19.55
C THR A 317 -28.93 -0.35 -20.11
N GLN A 318 -27.85 -0.61 -20.83
CA GLN A 318 -27.51 -1.89 -21.43
C GLN A 318 -26.10 -2.30 -21.01
N ASP A 319 -25.75 -3.57 -21.17
CA ASP A 319 -24.38 -4.02 -20.89
C ASP A 319 -23.37 -3.22 -21.72
N ARG A 320 -22.27 -2.81 -21.06
CA ARG A 320 -21.28 -1.93 -21.67
C ARG A 320 -20.51 -2.62 -22.78
N ASN A 321 -20.25 -3.92 -22.67
CA ASN A 321 -19.54 -4.67 -23.69
C ASN A 321 -20.43 -4.83 -24.93
N ASP A 322 -21.71 -5.14 -24.75
CA ASP A 322 -22.67 -5.17 -25.87
C ASP A 322 -22.74 -3.83 -26.62
N CYS A 323 -22.76 -2.71 -25.89
CA CYS A 323 -22.73 -1.37 -26.48
C CYS A 323 -21.45 -1.12 -27.30
N LYS A 324 -20.30 -1.57 -26.79
CA LYS A 324 -19.01 -1.42 -27.48
C LYS A 324 -18.96 -2.31 -28.72
N GLU A 325 -19.40 -3.55 -28.62
CA GLU A 325 -19.44 -4.51 -29.72
C GLU A 325 -20.30 -4.00 -30.87
N PHE A 326 -21.47 -3.41 -30.56
CA PHE A 326 -22.31 -2.76 -31.56
C PHE A 326 -21.57 -1.64 -32.33
N ILE A 327 -20.84 -0.76 -31.64
CA ILE A 327 -20.08 0.30 -32.30
C ILE A 327 -18.97 -0.28 -33.18
N ILE A 328 -18.26 -1.30 -32.69
CA ILE A 328 -17.16 -1.94 -33.41
C ILE A 328 -17.67 -2.68 -34.66
N SER A 329 -18.77 -3.42 -34.55
CA SER A 329 -19.35 -4.17 -35.67
C SER A 329 -19.87 -3.26 -36.78
N ASN A 330 -20.18 -2.00 -36.47
CA ASN A 330 -20.56 -0.95 -37.43
C ASN A 330 -19.36 -0.07 -37.86
N GLY A 331 -18.12 -0.50 -37.62
CA GLY A 331 -16.91 0.17 -38.10
C GLY A 331 -16.45 1.38 -37.26
N GLY A 332 -17.06 1.61 -36.10
CA GLY A 332 -16.66 2.67 -35.17
C GLY A 332 -15.48 2.26 -34.28
N VAL A 333 -14.89 3.24 -33.58
CA VAL A 333 -13.69 3.07 -32.75
C VAL A 333 -13.94 3.49 -31.31
N ILE A 334 -13.77 2.56 -30.36
CA ILE A 334 -13.86 2.86 -28.93
C ILE A 334 -12.62 3.62 -28.46
N LYS A 335 -12.84 4.74 -27.76
CA LYS A 335 -11.80 5.57 -27.14
C LYS A 335 -11.80 5.37 -25.62
N SER A 336 -10.64 5.54 -25.00
CA SER A 336 -10.46 5.43 -23.54
C SER A 336 -10.56 6.77 -22.81
N GLY A 337 -10.51 7.90 -23.52
CA GLY A 337 -10.60 9.24 -22.94
C GLY A 337 -11.10 10.30 -23.93
N VAL A 338 -11.48 11.47 -23.40
CA VAL A 338 -11.96 12.61 -24.20
C VAL A 338 -10.77 13.29 -24.85
N THR A 339 -10.63 13.13 -26.17
CA THR A 339 -9.55 13.71 -26.99
C THR A 339 -10.16 14.31 -28.25
N SER A 340 -9.37 15.05 -29.04
CA SER A 340 -9.82 15.60 -30.34
C SER A 340 -10.15 14.53 -31.40
N LYS A 341 -9.93 13.24 -31.09
CA LYS A 341 -10.29 12.09 -31.95
C LYS A 341 -11.59 11.39 -31.52
N VAL A 342 -12.32 11.97 -30.56
CA VAL A 342 -13.65 11.50 -30.17
C VAL A 342 -14.67 12.31 -30.95
N ASP A 343 -15.64 11.64 -31.57
CA ASP A 343 -16.78 12.28 -32.23
C ASP A 343 -18.00 12.28 -31.31
N PHE A 344 -18.19 11.21 -30.54
CA PHE A 344 -19.37 10.99 -29.72
C PHE A 344 -19.04 10.54 -28.31
N VAL A 345 -19.64 11.18 -27.30
CA VAL A 345 -19.59 10.75 -25.90
C VAL A 345 -20.98 10.27 -25.49
N VAL A 346 -21.11 8.97 -25.22
CA VAL A 346 -22.34 8.35 -24.72
C VAL A 346 -22.34 8.41 -23.20
N ILE A 347 -23.33 9.08 -22.62
CA ILE A 347 -23.45 9.31 -21.19
C ILE A 347 -24.61 8.53 -20.57
N GLY A 348 -24.35 7.96 -19.41
CA GLY A 348 -25.31 7.28 -18.55
C GLY A 348 -25.38 7.89 -17.15
N ALA A 349 -26.04 7.23 -16.20
CA ALA A 349 -26.10 7.72 -14.81
C ALA A 349 -24.68 7.82 -14.22
N ASP A 350 -24.43 8.77 -13.31
CA ASP A 350 -23.11 8.99 -12.71
C ASP A 350 -21.97 9.16 -13.75
N TYR A 351 -22.24 9.83 -14.87
CA TYR A 351 -21.20 10.18 -15.83
C TYR A 351 -20.11 11.02 -15.17
N GLY A 352 -18.86 10.84 -15.62
CA GLY A 352 -17.74 11.65 -15.14
C GLY A 352 -17.85 13.10 -15.58
N TRP A 353 -18.28 14.00 -14.69
CA TRP A 353 -18.41 15.44 -14.91
C TRP A 353 -17.18 16.10 -15.56
N ALA A 354 -15.96 15.71 -15.17
CA ALA A 354 -14.73 16.23 -15.76
C ALA A 354 -14.59 15.89 -17.26
N LYS A 355 -15.21 14.80 -17.72
CA LYS A 355 -15.27 14.46 -19.15
C LYS A 355 -16.18 15.41 -19.92
N ILE A 356 -17.29 15.85 -19.31
CA ILE A 356 -18.24 16.81 -19.89
C ILE A 356 -17.57 18.19 -20.04
N GLN A 357 -16.91 18.67 -18.99
CA GLN A 357 -16.11 19.89 -19.09
C GLN A 357 -15.02 19.80 -20.15
N LYS A 358 -14.38 18.62 -20.31
CA LYS A 358 -13.37 18.41 -21.35
C LYS A 358 -13.96 18.43 -22.76
N VAL A 359 -15.18 17.96 -22.95
CA VAL A 359 -15.92 18.11 -24.22
C VAL A 359 -16.10 19.59 -24.54
N HIS A 360 -16.60 20.38 -23.60
CA HIS A 360 -16.77 21.82 -23.77
C HIS A 360 -15.44 22.53 -24.09
N GLU A 361 -14.35 22.21 -23.38
CA GLU A 361 -13.03 22.79 -23.64
C GLU A 361 -12.54 22.48 -25.07
N LEU A 362 -12.72 21.24 -25.55
CA LEU A 362 -12.28 20.85 -26.89
C LEU A 362 -13.14 21.48 -27.99
N ASN A 363 -14.46 21.56 -27.80
CA ASN A 363 -15.35 22.20 -28.76
C ASN A 363 -15.09 23.71 -28.81
N SER A 364 -15.07 24.39 -27.65
CA SER A 364 -14.91 25.86 -27.57
C SER A 364 -13.51 26.35 -27.95
N LYS A 365 -12.43 25.66 -27.52
CA LYS A 365 -11.05 26.16 -27.72
C LYS A 365 -10.31 25.53 -28.88
N LYS A 366 -10.68 24.30 -29.28
CA LYS A 366 -9.99 23.57 -30.35
C LYS A 366 -10.87 23.32 -31.56
N ASN A 367 -12.05 23.95 -31.60
CA ASN A 367 -13.03 23.83 -32.69
C ASN A 367 -13.32 22.36 -33.07
N CYS A 368 -13.34 21.48 -32.07
CA CYS A 368 -13.81 20.12 -32.24
C CYS A 368 -15.33 20.11 -32.37
N ASN A 369 -15.90 19.03 -32.89
CA ASN A 369 -17.36 18.86 -33.00
C ASN A 369 -17.82 17.59 -32.26
N ILE A 370 -17.42 17.48 -30.99
CA ILE A 370 -17.78 16.33 -30.16
C ILE A 370 -19.23 16.49 -29.71
N LYS A 371 -20.07 15.48 -29.95
CA LYS A 371 -21.48 15.45 -29.57
C LYS A 371 -21.73 14.49 -28.40
N ILE A 372 -22.73 14.81 -27.59
CA ILE A 372 -23.12 14.03 -26.41
C ILE A 372 -24.42 13.27 -26.73
N LEU A 373 -24.41 11.96 -26.49
CA LEU A 373 -25.57 11.08 -26.63
C LEU A 373 -26.00 10.61 -25.24
N SER A 374 -27.27 10.78 -24.91
CA SER A 374 -27.87 10.10 -23.77
C SER A 374 -28.05 8.60 -24.04
N ASN A 375 -28.39 7.82 -23.00
CA ASN A 375 -28.80 6.42 -23.17
C ASN A 375 -29.94 6.27 -24.20
N SER A 376 -30.93 7.18 -24.20
CA SER A 376 -32.02 7.18 -25.18
C SER A 376 -31.54 7.46 -26.60
N ASP A 377 -30.60 8.38 -26.78
CA ASP A 377 -30.04 8.71 -28.10
C ASP A 377 -29.24 7.54 -28.68
N PHE A 378 -28.50 6.84 -27.82
CA PHE A 378 -27.75 5.66 -28.20
C PHE A 378 -28.68 4.48 -28.57
N ASN A 379 -29.80 4.32 -27.87
CA ASN A 379 -30.80 3.32 -28.24
C ASN A 379 -31.40 3.60 -29.62
N LEU A 380 -31.76 4.86 -29.90
CA LEU A 380 -32.23 5.29 -31.22
C LEU A 380 -31.19 5.02 -32.32
N LEU A 381 -29.91 5.24 -32.04
CA LEU A 381 -28.83 4.91 -32.96
C LEU A 381 -28.76 3.40 -33.26
N LYS A 382 -28.95 2.54 -32.25
CA LYS A 382 -29.01 1.08 -32.43
C LYS A 382 -30.20 0.63 -33.25
N GLU A 383 -31.38 1.18 -32.98
CA GLU A 383 -32.62 0.86 -33.70
C GLU A 383 -32.53 1.20 -35.18
N LYS A 384 -31.85 2.29 -35.53
CA LYS A 384 -31.56 2.66 -36.92
C LYS A 384 -30.74 1.57 -37.63
N SER A 385 -29.64 1.13 -37.03
CA SER A 385 -28.72 0.16 -37.65
C SER A 385 -29.27 -1.27 -37.75
N ALA A 386 -30.43 -1.53 -37.14
CA ALA A 386 -31.14 -2.81 -37.24
C ALA A 386 -32.14 -2.86 -38.41
N ASN A 387 -32.47 -1.72 -39.02
CA ASN A 387 -33.29 -1.57 -40.23
C ASN A 387 -32.41 -1.27 -41.43
#